data_AF-A0A2P2BRC4-F1
#
_entry.id   AF-A0A2P2BRC4-F1
#
_cell.length_a   1.000
_cell.length_b   1.000
_cell.length_c   1.000
_cell.angle_alpha   90.00
_cell.angle_beta   90.00
_cell.angle_gamma   90.00
#
_symmetry.space_group_name_H-M   'P 1'
#
loop_
_entity.id
_entity.type
_entity.pdbx_description
1 polymer ?
#
loop_
_entity_poly.entity_id
_entity_poly.type
_entity_poly.pdbx_seq_one_letter_code
_entity_poly.pdbx_strand_id
1 'polypeptide(L)'
;MGKYKLDYFAKYYFFEEEDFLKEEEGEYILNRIKESNRFDYKGYSYKYTKYNNISKGCTQKNVDVEIPKESIDIILNGDRVHLDLIYKFYTKKLEDHIRITTRISEKTKEVSCLLYIDYIQANDFIKELENIKKLQEYNMKS
;
A
#
# COMPACT_ATOMS: atom_id res chain seq x y z
N MET A 1 1.36 -16.34 15.42
CA MET A 1 1.10 -16.16 13.99
C MET A 1 -0.30 -15.62 13.92
N GLY A 2 -0.43 -14.31 13.80
CA GLY A 2 -1.72 -13.67 13.61
C GLY A 2 -2.22 -13.96 12.20
N LYS A 3 -3.52 -14.20 12.07
CA LYS A 3 -4.21 -14.32 10.77
C LYS A 3 -5.35 -13.32 10.75
N TYR A 4 -5.40 -12.52 9.69
CA TYR A 4 -6.32 -11.41 9.55
C TYR A 4 -6.84 -11.36 8.12
N LYS A 5 -7.90 -10.57 7.91
CA LYS A 5 -8.46 -10.34 6.58
C LYS A 5 -8.64 -8.85 6.34
N LEU A 6 -8.00 -8.30 5.31
CA LEU A 6 -8.24 -6.92 4.92
C LEU A 6 -9.44 -6.86 3.99
N ASP A 7 -10.34 -5.93 4.24
CA ASP A 7 -11.42 -5.59 3.33
C ASP A 7 -10.85 -5.02 2.03
N TYR A 8 -9.81 -4.17 2.16
CA TYR A 8 -9.10 -3.58 1.04
C TYR A 8 -7.61 -3.46 1.30
N PHE A 9 -6.84 -3.70 0.25
CA PHE A 9 -5.42 -3.40 0.18
C PHE A 9 -5.15 -2.63 -1.10
N ALA A 10 -4.74 -1.37 -0.97
CA ALA A 10 -4.47 -0.50 -2.11
C ALA A 10 -2.98 -0.16 -2.18
N LYS A 11 -2.40 -0.25 -3.38
CA LYS A 11 -1.05 0.21 -3.69
C LYS A 11 -1.12 1.41 -4.62
N TYR A 12 -0.27 2.39 -4.38
CA TYR A 12 -0.14 3.59 -5.18
C TYR A 12 1.32 3.83 -5.53
N TYR A 13 1.56 3.94 -6.83
CA TYR A 13 2.82 4.32 -7.44
C TYR A 13 2.68 5.77 -7.93
N PHE A 14 3.70 6.58 -7.70
CA PHE A 14 3.71 7.98 -8.09
C PHE A 14 4.83 8.23 -9.08
N PHE A 15 4.55 9.05 -10.09
CA PHE A 15 5.44 9.32 -11.20
C PHE A 15 5.39 10.80 -11.54
N GLU A 16 6.56 11.40 -11.76
CA GLU A 16 6.62 12.60 -12.58
C GLU A 16 6.20 12.25 -14.01
N GLU A 17 5.65 13.22 -14.75
CA GLU A 17 5.09 12.96 -16.09
C GLU A 17 6.15 12.38 -17.05
N GLU A 18 7.38 12.88 -16.99
CA GLU A 18 8.51 12.40 -17.80
C GLU A 18 8.87 10.92 -17.52
N ASP A 19 8.76 10.51 -16.25
CA ASP A 19 9.01 9.12 -15.85
C ASP A 19 7.84 8.21 -16.19
N PHE A 20 6.61 8.74 -16.10
CA PHE A 20 5.41 8.00 -16.48
C PHE A 20 5.37 7.66 -17.97
N LEU A 21 5.86 8.54 -18.83
CA LEU A 21 5.97 8.29 -20.27
C LEU A 21 6.85 7.07 -20.61
N LYS A 22 7.72 6.63 -19.69
CA LYS A 22 8.55 5.43 -19.84
C LYS A 22 7.81 4.13 -19.45
N GLU A 23 6.64 4.23 -18.82
CA GLU A 23 5.80 3.07 -18.53
C GLU A 23 5.14 2.54 -19.82
N GLU A 24 4.77 1.26 -19.81
CA GLU A 24 4.02 0.63 -20.91
C GLU A 24 2.74 1.42 -21.20
N GLU A 25 2.56 1.83 -22.46
CA GLU A 25 1.43 2.65 -22.92
C GLU A 25 1.29 4.01 -22.19
N GLY A 26 2.37 4.53 -21.60
CA GLY A 26 2.40 5.76 -20.83
C GLY A 26 1.79 6.96 -21.57
N GLU A 27 2.14 7.15 -22.84
CA GLU A 27 1.60 8.26 -23.67
C GLU A 27 0.09 8.14 -23.90
N TYR A 28 -0.41 6.94 -24.22
CA TYR A 28 -1.84 6.69 -24.40
C TYR A 28 -2.59 6.99 -23.10
N ILE A 29 -2.14 6.43 -21.99
CA ILE A 29 -2.77 6.64 -20.67
C ILE A 29 -2.74 8.13 -20.29
N LEU A 30 -1.62 8.80 -20.52
CA LEU A 30 -1.43 10.23 -20.23
C LEU A 30 -2.45 11.10 -20.97
N ASN A 31 -2.66 10.85 -22.26
CA ASN A 31 -3.65 11.59 -23.05
C ASN A 31 -5.07 11.39 -22.49
N ARG A 32 -5.41 10.17 -22.05
CA ARG A 32 -6.72 9.87 -21.45
C ARG A 32 -6.94 10.54 -20.10
N ILE A 33 -5.91 10.59 -19.24
CA ILE A 33 -6.02 11.32 -17.97
C ILE A 33 -6.09 12.84 -18.19
N LYS A 34 -5.46 13.40 -19.24
CA LYS A 34 -5.59 14.83 -19.57
C LYS A 34 -7.01 15.20 -19.99
N GLU A 35 -7.72 14.30 -20.68
CA GLU A 35 -9.12 14.50 -21.09
C GLU A 35 -10.10 14.45 -19.92
N SER A 36 -9.86 13.58 -18.94
CA SER A 36 -10.89 13.15 -17.96
C SER A 36 -10.46 13.25 -16.50
N ASN A 37 -9.23 13.69 -16.23
CA ASN A 37 -8.53 13.68 -14.94
C ASN A 37 -8.29 12.28 -14.32
N ARG A 38 -9.09 11.28 -14.68
CA ARG A 38 -9.00 9.90 -14.18
C ARG A 38 -9.29 8.91 -15.31
N PHE A 39 -8.43 7.90 -15.42
CA PHE A 39 -8.58 6.84 -16.40
C PHE A 39 -8.34 5.48 -15.76
N ASP A 40 -9.28 4.56 -15.89
CA ASP A 40 -9.12 3.17 -15.44
C ASP A 40 -8.71 2.30 -16.62
N TYR A 41 -7.59 1.60 -16.50
CA TYR A 41 -7.00 0.82 -17.59
C TYR A 41 -6.23 -0.39 -17.06
N LYS A 42 -6.43 -1.56 -17.69
CA LYS A 42 -5.75 -2.83 -17.36
C LYS A 42 -5.68 -3.14 -15.85
N GLY A 43 -6.76 -2.89 -15.11
CA GLY A 43 -6.85 -3.17 -13.68
C GLY A 43 -6.19 -2.14 -12.75
N TYR A 44 -5.68 -1.04 -13.31
CA TYR A 44 -5.17 0.10 -12.57
C TYR A 44 -6.05 1.34 -12.75
N SER A 45 -6.01 2.22 -11.77
CA SER A 45 -6.61 3.55 -11.83
C SER A 45 -5.51 4.60 -11.92
N TYR A 46 -5.56 5.43 -12.94
CA TYR A 46 -4.59 6.49 -13.21
C TYR A 46 -5.24 7.85 -13.00
N LYS A 47 -4.56 8.78 -12.37
CA LYS A 47 -5.02 10.18 -12.23
C LYS A 47 -3.88 11.12 -11.92
N TYR A 48 -4.08 12.40 -12.22
CA TYR A 48 -3.26 13.46 -11.62
C TYR A 48 -3.55 13.57 -10.13
N THR A 49 -2.50 13.76 -9.35
CA THR A 49 -2.63 14.17 -7.95
C THR A 49 -2.73 15.68 -7.86
N LYS A 50 -3.05 16.19 -6.65
CA LYS A 50 -3.04 17.63 -6.37
C LYS A 50 -1.66 18.30 -6.51
N TYR A 51 -0.60 17.51 -6.68
CA TYR A 51 0.77 17.97 -6.87
C TYR A 51 1.21 17.89 -8.34
N ASN A 52 0.26 17.71 -9.27
CA ASN A 52 0.50 17.57 -10.72
C ASN A 52 1.37 16.38 -11.15
N ASN A 53 1.67 15.45 -10.25
CA ASN A 53 2.27 14.16 -10.62
C ASN A 53 1.18 13.11 -10.87
N ILE A 54 1.57 12.00 -11.50
CA ILE A 54 0.66 10.93 -11.90
C ILE A 54 0.66 9.84 -10.84
N SER A 55 -0.53 9.44 -10.40
CA SER A 55 -0.71 8.28 -9.54
C SER A 55 -1.28 7.11 -10.32
N LYS A 56 -0.67 5.94 -10.16
CA LYS A 56 -1.15 4.63 -10.64
C LYS A 56 -1.53 3.82 -9.41
N GLY A 57 -2.81 3.52 -9.25
CA GLY A 57 -3.35 2.78 -8.12
C GLY A 57 -3.90 1.42 -8.53
N CYS A 58 -3.71 0.40 -7.69
CA CYS A 58 -4.48 -0.83 -7.75
C CYS A 58 -5.02 -1.18 -6.37
N THR A 59 -6.22 -1.76 -6.33
CA THR A 59 -6.89 -2.15 -5.09
C THR A 59 -7.32 -3.60 -5.18
N GLN A 60 -6.93 -4.38 -4.19
CA GLN A 60 -7.39 -5.74 -3.96
C GLN A 60 -8.40 -5.75 -2.82
N LYS A 61 -9.35 -6.68 -2.87
CA LYS A 61 -10.35 -6.90 -1.82
C LYS A 61 -10.15 -8.27 -1.20
N ASN A 62 -10.65 -8.46 0.03
CA ASN A 62 -10.62 -9.75 0.72
C ASN A 62 -9.20 -10.35 0.78
N VAL A 63 -8.24 -9.56 1.25
CA VAL A 63 -6.83 -9.95 1.27
C VAL A 63 -6.53 -10.70 2.55
N ASP A 64 -6.08 -11.94 2.42
CA ASP A 64 -5.63 -12.74 3.55
C ASP A 64 -4.27 -12.24 4.03
N VAL A 65 -4.14 -12.05 5.33
CA VAL A 65 -2.90 -11.58 5.96
C VAL A 65 -2.44 -12.58 6.99
N GLU A 66 -1.16 -12.95 6.92
CA GLU A 66 -0.49 -13.69 7.98
C GLU A 66 0.70 -12.87 8.51
N ILE A 67 0.82 -12.83 9.83
CA ILE A 67 1.97 -12.23 10.51
C ILE A 67 2.74 -13.36 11.19
N PRO A 68 3.85 -13.83 10.58
CA PRO A 68 4.71 -14.81 11.19
C PRO A 68 5.32 -14.28 12.49
N LYS A 69 5.53 -15.16 13.48
CA LYS A 69 6.24 -14.77 14.71
C LYS A 69 7.66 -14.34 14.38
N GLU A 70 8.14 -13.30 15.06
CA GLU A 70 9.54 -12.84 14.99
C GLU A 70 10.01 -12.49 13.56
N SER A 71 9.08 -12.14 12.68
CA SER A 71 9.34 -11.70 11.31
C SER A 71 9.15 -10.19 11.19
N ILE A 72 10.01 -9.55 10.41
CA ILE A 72 9.83 -8.15 9.99
C ILE A 72 8.93 -8.01 8.75
N ASP A 73 8.64 -9.14 8.10
CA ASP A 73 7.78 -9.23 6.91
C ASP A 73 6.43 -9.86 7.27
N ILE A 74 5.40 -9.50 6.52
CA ILE A 74 4.08 -10.12 6.56
C ILE A 74 3.84 -10.96 5.30
N ILE A 75 2.77 -11.74 5.28
CA ILE A 75 2.32 -12.48 4.12
C ILE A 75 0.96 -11.90 3.70
N LEU A 76 0.82 -11.47 2.45
CA LEU A 76 -0.43 -10.99 1.85
C LEU A 76 -0.82 -11.93 0.71
N ASN A 77 -1.96 -12.61 0.81
CA ASN A 77 -2.41 -13.61 -0.17
C ASN A 77 -1.35 -14.67 -0.53
N GLY A 78 -0.51 -15.06 0.44
CA GLY A 78 0.59 -16.01 0.24
C GLY A 78 1.93 -15.38 -0.17
N ASP A 79 1.95 -14.11 -0.58
CA ASP A 79 3.17 -13.40 -0.97
C ASP A 79 3.82 -12.71 0.23
N ARG A 80 5.14 -12.91 0.40
CA ARG A 80 5.91 -12.20 1.43
C ARG A 80 6.07 -10.72 1.05
N VAL A 81 5.68 -9.83 1.96
CA VAL A 81 5.70 -8.38 1.76
C VAL A 81 6.36 -7.70 2.94
N HIS A 82 7.33 -6.83 2.63
CA HIS A 82 7.97 -5.96 3.60
C HIS A 82 7.22 -4.63 3.72
N LEU A 83 6.55 -4.40 4.84
CA LEU A 83 5.95 -3.10 5.17
C LEU A 83 7.01 -2.22 5.86
N ASP A 84 7.29 -1.05 5.31
CA ASP A 84 8.18 -0.07 5.94
C ASP A 84 7.41 0.75 6.98
N LEU A 85 7.29 0.16 8.17
CA LEU A 85 6.52 0.70 9.29
C LEU A 85 7.29 1.78 10.07
N ILE A 86 8.62 1.81 9.95
CA ILE A 86 9.46 2.87 10.53
C ILE A 86 9.23 4.17 9.79
N TYR A 87 9.32 4.13 8.46
CA TYR A 87 9.14 5.33 7.65
C TYR A 87 7.71 5.85 7.72
N LYS A 88 6.71 4.96 7.63
CA LYS A 88 5.30 5.36 7.66
C LYS A 88 4.41 4.31 8.31
N PHE A 89 3.74 4.69 9.38
CA PHE A 89 2.69 3.88 10.00
C PHE A 89 1.65 4.79 10.66
N TYR A 90 0.59 5.12 9.91
CA TYR A 90 -0.48 5.99 10.38
C TYR A 90 -1.83 5.29 10.34
N THR A 91 -2.53 5.28 11.47
CA THR A 91 -3.88 4.75 11.59
C THR A 91 -4.91 5.88 11.54
N LYS A 92 -6.00 5.68 10.81
CA LYS A 92 -7.16 6.57 10.80
C LYS A 92 -8.44 5.75 10.96
N LYS A 93 -9.26 6.08 11.95
CA LYS A 93 -10.62 5.55 12.10
C LYS A 93 -11.51 6.15 11.01
N LEU A 94 -12.22 5.30 10.29
CA LEU A 94 -13.24 5.66 9.30
C LEU A 94 -14.62 5.24 9.82
N GLU A 95 -15.67 5.33 9.02
CA GLU A 95 -17.02 4.96 9.48
C GLU A 95 -17.13 3.46 9.79
N ASP A 96 -16.51 2.63 8.96
CA ASP A 96 -16.67 1.18 8.91
C ASP A 96 -15.35 0.39 9.07
N HIS A 97 -14.20 1.06 8.95
CA HIS A 97 -12.88 0.44 9.00
C HIS A 97 -11.86 1.26 9.79
N ILE A 98 -10.75 0.63 10.16
CA ILE A 98 -9.49 1.33 10.39
C ILE A 98 -8.65 1.28 9.11
N ARG A 99 -8.20 2.45 8.67
CA ARG A 99 -7.24 2.58 7.57
C ARG A 99 -5.84 2.77 8.14
N ILE A 100 -4.93 1.87 7.76
CA ILE A 100 -3.50 1.97 8.03
C ILE A 100 -2.82 2.45 6.75
N THR A 101 -2.01 3.51 6.86
CA THR A 101 -1.18 4.02 5.78
C THR A 101 0.27 3.69 6.08
N THR A 102 0.93 2.98 5.16
CA THR A 102 2.34 2.63 5.25
C THR A 102 2.97 2.57 3.84
N ARG A 103 4.18 2.03 3.73
CA ARG A 103 4.90 1.83 2.47
C ARG A 103 5.32 0.38 2.32
N ILE A 104 5.53 -0.03 1.08
CA ILE A 104 6.14 -1.32 0.74
C ILE A 104 7.43 -1.04 -0.01
N SER A 105 8.46 -1.80 0.34
CA SER A 105 9.70 -1.85 -0.43
C SER A 105 9.55 -2.83 -1.60
N GLU A 106 9.35 -2.33 -2.81
CA GLU A 106 9.33 -3.16 -4.03
C GLU A 106 10.51 -2.78 -4.93
N LYS A 107 11.55 -3.64 -4.99
CA LYS A 107 12.73 -3.68 -5.89
C LYS A 107 13.46 -2.36 -6.20
N THR A 108 12.76 -1.33 -6.69
CA THR A 108 13.29 -0.02 -7.10
C THR A 108 12.33 1.16 -6.87
N LYS A 109 11.11 0.95 -6.35
CA LYS A 109 10.10 2.02 -6.17
C LYS A 109 9.52 1.95 -4.76
N GLU A 110 9.45 3.10 -4.10
CA GLU A 110 8.70 3.23 -2.85
C GLU A 110 7.21 3.26 -3.17
N VAL A 111 6.49 2.24 -2.72
CA VAL A 111 5.05 2.12 -2.98
C VAL A 111 4.29 2.56 -1.74
N SER A 112 3.43 3.58 -1.87
CA SER A 112 2.52 3.90 -0.77
C SER A 112 1.40 2.87 -0.76
N CYS A 113 1.09 2.31 0.40
CA CYS A 113 -0.04 1.39 0.51
C CYS A 113 -1.00 1.79 1.63
N LEU A 114 -2.25 1.35 1.44
CA LEU A 114 -3.34 1.52 2.40
C LEU A 114 -3.91 0.14 2.70
N LEU A 115 -3.97 -0.20 3.98
CA LEU A 115 -4.61 -1.41 4.48
C LEU A 115 -5.89 -0.97 5.17
N TYR A 116 -7.01 -1.58 4.81
CA TYR A 116 -8.32 -1.34 5.41
C TYR A 116 -8.74 -2.62 6.10
N ILE A 117 -8.98 -2.53 7.40
CA ILE A 117 -9.36 -3.65 8.24
C ILE A 117 -10.59 -3.28 9.06
N ASP A 118 -11.53 -4.21 9.15
CA ASP A 118 -12.72 -4.04 9.99
C ASP A 118 -12.36 -3.83 11.46
N TYR A 119 -13.31 -3.26 12.21
CA TYR A 119 -13.15 -2.94 13.62
C TYR A 119 -13.02 -4.16 14.56
N ILE A 120 -13.49 -5.34 14.14
CA ILE A 120 -13.49 -6.56 14.95
C ILE A 120 -12.05 -7.02 15.19
N GLN A 121 -11.22 -6.98 14.15
CA GLN A 121 -9.82 -7.43 14.20
C GLN A 121 -8.78 -6.30 14.24
N ALA A 122 -9.18 -5.04 14.00
CA ALA A 122 -8.23 -3.94 13.85
C ALA A 122 -7.27 -3.76 15.04
N ASN A 123 -7.77 -3.88 16.28
CA ASN A 123 -6.95 -3.62 17.47
C ASN A 123 -5.77 -4.61 17.59
N ASP A 124 -6.05 -5.90 17.40
CA ASP A 124 -5.02 -6.94 17.47
C ASP A 124 -4.05 -6.83 16.29
N PHE A 125 -4.57 -6.55 15.09
CA PHE A 125 -3.75 -6.36 13.91
C PHE A 125 -2.77 -5.19 14.05
N ILE A 126 -3.25 -4.03 14.53
CA ILE A 126 -2.39 -2.86 14.77
C ILE A 126 -1.31 -3.19 15.79
N LYS A 127 -1.64 -3.89 16.88
CA LYS A 127 -0.67 -4.31 17.90
C LYS A 127 0.41 -5.23 17.33
N GLU A 128 0.05 -6.15 16.43
CA GLU A 128 1.05 -6.98 15.75
C GLU A 128 1.94 -6.15 14.80
N LEU A 129 1.37 -5.20 14.04
CA LEU A 129 2.16 -4.27 13.23
C LEU A 129 3.10 -3.39 14.09
N GLU A 130 2.66 -2.94 15.27
CA GLU A 130 3.53 -2.21 16.21
C GLU A 130 4.71 -3.08 16.68
N ASN A 131 4.51 -4.38 16.89
CA ASN A 131 5.59 -5.30 17.24
C ASN A 131 6.57 -5.49 16.07
N ILE A 132 6.06 -5.61 14.84
CA ILE A 132 6.91 -5.64 13.63
C ILE A 132 7.75 -4.37 13.54
N LYS A 133 7.14 -3.19 13.74
CA LYS A 133 7.86 -1.92 13.73
C LYS A 133 9.00 -1.90 14.75
N LYS A 134 8.75 -2.35 15.99
CA LYS A 134 9.79 -2.45 17.03
C LYS A 134 10.93 -3.39 16.63
N LEU A 135 10.62 -4.53 15.99
CA LEU A 135 11.62 -5.46 15.46
C LEU A 135 12.47 -4.79 14.37
N GLN A 136 11.85 -4.06 13.44
CA GLN A 136 12.57 -3.30 12.42
C GLN A 136 13.51 -2.26 13.07
N GLU A 137 13.04 -1.52 14.08
CA GLU A 137 13.83 -0.49 14.77
C GLU A 137 15.02 -1.09 15.53
N TYR A 138 14.84 -2.28 16.12
CA TYR A 138 15.91 -3.01 16.79
C TYR A 138 17.00 -3.46 15.80
N ASN A 139 16.58 -4.03 14.67
CA ASN A 139 17.51 -4.51 13.64
C ASN A 139 18.33 -3.38 13.00
N MET A 140 17.82 -2.14 12.96
CA MET A 140 18.58 -0.98 12.46
C MET A 140 19.70 -0.51 13.41
N LYS A 141 19.58 -0.84 14.71
CA LYS A 141 20.55 -0.43 15.75
C LYS A 141 21.58 -1.51 16.07
N SER A 142 21.38 -2.70 15.52
CA SER A 142 22.24 -3.89 15.69
C SER A 142 23.34 -3.89 14.65
#